data_AF-A0A6P0SLP2-F1
#
_entry.id   AF-A0A6P0SLP2-F1
#
_cell.length_a   1.000
_cell.length_b   1.000
_cell.length_c   1.000
_cell.angle_alpha   90.00
_cell.angle_beta   90.00
_cell.angle_gamma   90.00
#
_symmetry.space_group_name_H-M   'P 1'
#
loop_
_entity.id
_entity.type
_entity.pdbx_description
1 polymer ?
#
loop_
_entity_poly.entity_id
_entity_poly.type
_entity_poly.pdbx_seq_one_letter_code
_entity_poly.pdbx_strand_id
1 'polypeptide(L)'
;MKLARLNSDSLLPRFYRLAVINTLSNIMIPLSGLVSVAFLGHLTEIRHLAGVAVATVLFTYLYRLLHFLRMGTTGATAQAVGKDDREAMLLVGLRNGLIGLVLGILIVILQYPIE
;
A
#
# COMPACT_ATOMS: atom_id res chain seq x y z
N MET A 1 33.04 0.31 2.52
CA MET A 1 33.10 -1.07 1.98
C MET A 1 33.33 -2.06 3.13
N LYS A 2 32.30 -2.34 3.95
CA LYS A 2 32.41 -3.14 5.20
C LYS A 2 31.27 -4.17 5.34
N LEU A 3 30.65 -4.58 4.23
CA LEU A 3 29.51 -5.49 4.19
C LEU A 3 29.88 -6.97 3.96
N ALA A 4 31.16 -7.31 3.78
CA ALA A 4 31.58 -8.64 3.32
C ALA A 4 31.87 -9.68 4.43
N ARG A 5 31.40 -9.48 5.67
CA ARG A 5 31.57 -10.46 6.78
C ARG A 5 30.30 -10.69 7.61
N LEU A 6 29.11 -10.48 7.06
CA LEU A 6 27.90 -11.00 7.70
C LEU A 6 27.86 -12.51 7.45
N ASN A 7 28.07 -13.29 8.52
CA ASN A 7 28.03 -14.75 8.50
C ASN A 7 26.74 -15.22 7.80
N SER A 8 26.88 -15.97 6.70
CA SER A 8 25.77 -16.43 5.85
C SER A 8 24.69 -17.18 6.64
N ASP A 9 25.10 -17.84 7.72
CA ASP A 9 24.21 -18.61 8.61
C ASP A 9 23.23 -17.73 9.40
N SER A 10 23.54 -16.44 9.57
CA SER A 10 22.66 -15.47 10.25
C SER A 10 21.73 -14.70 9.31
N LEU A 11 22.02 -14.72 8.00
CA LEU A 11 21.24 -14.02 6.98
C LEU A 11 19.97 -14.80 6.62
N LEU A 12 20.08 -16.11 6.45
CA LEU A 12 18.95 -17.00 6.15
C LEU A 12 17.79 -16.85 7.13
N PRO A 13 17.97 -17.00 8.46
CA PRO A 13 16.86 -16.86 9.41
C PRO A 13 16.30 -15.44 9.50
N ARG A 14 17.13 -14.38 9.31
CA ARG A 14 16.64 -12.99 9.25
C ARG A 14 15.81 -12.76 8.00
N PHE A 15 16.25 -13.27 6.85
CA PHE A 15 15.54 -13.20 5.59
C PHE A 15 14.20 -13.92 5.69
N TYR A 16 14.18 -15.17 6.17
CA TYR A 16 12.94 -15.93 6.37
C TYR A 16 11.97 -15.21 7.30
N ARG A 17 12.43 -14.64 8.41
CA ARG A 17 11.56 -13.88 9.32
C ARG A 17 10.96 -12.65 8.63
N LEU A 18 11.77 -11.90 7.87
CA LEU A 18 11.29 -10.72 7.14
C LEU A 18 10.31 -11.10 6.03
N ALA A 19 10.63 -12.16 5.28
CA ALA A 19 9.82 -12.68 4.18
C ALA A 19 8.48 -13.22 4.67
N VAL A 20 8.45 -14.00 5.76
CA VAL A 20 7.21 -14.52 6.34
C VAL A 20 6.30 -13.40 6.80
N ILE A 21 6.83 -12.41 7.54
CA ILE A 21 6.05 -11.25 8.00
C ILE A 21 5.52 -10.45 6.81
N ASN A 22 6.34 -10.24 5.79
CA ASN A 22 5.95 -9.53 4.58
C ASN A 22 4.85 -10.28 3.82
N THR A 23 5.02 -11.58 3.58
CA THR A 23 4.00 -12.42 2.92
C THR A 23 2.69 -12.41 3.70
N LEU A 24 2.74 -12.59 5.03
CA LEU A 24 1.56 -12.57 5.89
C LEU A 24 0.81 -11.22 5.79
N SER A 25 1.56 -10.11 5.75
CA SER A 25 0.99 -8.77 5.57
C SER A 25 0.30 -8.60 4.21
N ASN A 26 0.78 -9.28 3.18
CA ASN A 26 0.25 -9.19 1.81
C ASN A 26 -0.89 -10.18 1.52
N ILE A 27 -1.19 -11.15 2.42
CA ILE A 27 -2.31 -12.10 2.26
C ILE A 27 -3.67 -11.39 2.19
N MET A 28 -3.79 -10.19 2.75
CA MET A 28 -5.03 -9.40 2.68
C MET A 28 -5.46 -9.07 1.26
N ILE A 29 -4.52 -8.94 0.32
CA ILE A 29 -4.81 -8.59 -1.08
C ILE A 29 -5.62 -9.71 -1.77
N PRO A 30 -5.13 -10.97 -1.85
CA PRO A 30 -5.89 -12.05 -2.46
C PRO A 30 -7.16 -12.39 -1.66
N LEU A 31 -7.14 -12.27 -0.33
CA LEU A 31 -8.31 -12.52 0.50
C LEU A 31 -9.46 -11.54 0.18
N SER A 32 -9.14 -10.24 0.05
CA SER A 32 -10.12 -9.24 -0.38
C SER A 32 -10.69 -9.53 -1.77
N GLY A 33 -9.86 -10.07 -2.68
CA GLY A 33 -10.30 -10.51 -4.01
C GLY A 33 -11.29 -11.67 -3.95
N LEU A 34 -10.99 -12.70 -3.15
CA LEU A 34 -11.88 -13.84 -2.93
C LEU A 34 -13.25 -13.42 -2.37
N VAL A 35 -13.25 -12.53 -1.37
CA VAL A 35 -14.49 -11.97 -0.80
C VAL A 35 -15.28 -11.22 -1.88
N SER A 36 -14.62 -10.38 -2.68
CA SER A 36 -15.27 -9.62 -3.76
C SER A 36 -15.94 -10.55 -4.79
N VAL A 37 -15.25 -11.63 -5.19
CA VAL A 37 -15.79 -12.63 -6.12
C VAL A 37 -16.96 -13.40 -5.50
N ALA A 38 -16.88 -13.77 -4.21
CA ALA A 38 -17.95 -14.46 -3.52
C ALA A 38 -19.22 -13.59 -3.37
N PHE A 39 -19.05 -12.29 -3.09
CA PHE A 39 -20.15 -11.32 -3.07
C PHE A 39 -20.76 -11.15 -4.46
N LEU A 40 -19.93 -10.98 -5.49
CA LEU A 40 -20.41 -10.75 -6.86
C LEU A 40 -21.07 -12.00 -7.46
N GLY A 41 -20.59 -13.19 -7.10
CA GLY A 41 -21.13 -14.48 -7.55
C GLY A 41 -22.51 -14.81 -6.98
N HIS A 42 -22.94 -14.15 -5.89
CA HIS A 42 -24.30 -14.27 -5.35
C HIS A 42 -25.33 -13.36 -6.05
N LEU A 43 -24.90 -12.37 -6.83
CA LEU A 43 -25.82 -11.49 -7.56
C LEU A 43 -26.30 -12.21 -8.84
N THR A 44 -27.57 -12.58 -8.87
CA THR A 44 -28.22 -13.30 -9.98
C THR A 44 -28.48 -12.43 -11.22
N GLU A 45 -28.50 -11.09 -11.09
CA GLU A 45 -28.71 -10.16 -12.20
C GLU A 45 -27.41 -9.60 -12.78
N ILE A 46 -27.13 -9.95 -14.05
CA ILE A 46 -25.94 -9.53 -14.83
C ILE A 46 -25.83 -7.99 -14.95
N ARG A 47 -26.94 -7.25 -14.85
CA ARG A 47 -26.94 -5.78 -15.01
C ARG A 47 -26.20 -5.06 -13.88
N HIS A 48 -26.18 -5.62 -12.67
CA HIS A 48 -25.39 -5.06 -11.56
C HIS A 48 -23.88 -5.33 -11.72
N LEU A 49 -23.48 -6.37 -12.47
CA LEU A 49 -22.06 -6.65 -12.72
C LEU A 49 -21.37 -5.57 -13.55
N ALA A 50 -22.07 -4.96 -14.51
CA ALA A 50 -21.46 -3.92 -15.35
C ALA A 50 -21.04 -2.69 -14.53
N GLY A 51 -21.89 -2.25 -13.60
CA GLY A 51 -21.58 -1.16 -12.67
C GLY A 51 -20.42 -1.50 -11.74
N VAL A 52 -20.43 -2.71 -11.16
CA VAL A 52 -19.34 -3.18 -10.30
C VAL A 52 -18.02 -3.31 -11.06
N ALA A 53 -18.03 -3.77 -12.31
CA ALA A 53 -16.83 -3.86 -13.14
C ALA A 53 -16.20 -2.47 -13.37
N VAL A 54 -17.01 -1.47 -13.74
CA VAL A 54 -16.52 -0.08 -13.92
C VAL A 54 -16.01 0.50 -12.60
N ALA A 55 -16.75 0.31 -11.50
CA ALA A 55 -16.30 0.75 -10.17
C ALA A 55 -14.98 0.06 -9.78
N THR A 56 -14.85 -1.24 -10.01
CA THR A 56 -13.64 -2.02 -9.71
C THR A 56 -12.44 -1.50 -10.50
N VAL A 57 -12.62 -1.20 -11.79
CA VAL A 57 -11.56 -0.61 -12.63
C VAL A 57 -11.17 0.76 -12.09
N LEU A 58 -12.14 1.63 -11.78
CA LEU A 58 -11.90 2.96 -11.21
C LEU A 58 -11.13 2.89 -9.88
N PHE A 59 -11.61 2.08 -8.93
CA PHE A 59 -10.96 1.87 -7.64
C PHE A 59 -9.55 1.26 -7.79
N THR A 60 -9.35 0.36 -8.76
CA THR A 60 -8.03 -0.18 -9.06
C THR A 60 -7.06 0.91 -9.49
N TYR A 61 -7.48 1.83 -10.36
CA TYR A 61 -6.65 2.96 -10.76
C TYR A 61 -6.39 3.93 -9.60
N LEU A 62 -7.41 4.28 -8.82
CA LEU A 62 -7.26 5.12 -7.63
C LEU A 62 -6.29 4.50 -6.62
N TYR A 63 -6.43 3.21 -6.32
CA TYR A 63 -5.53 2.49 -5.43
C TYR A 63 -4.09 2.50 -5.96
N ARG A 64 -3.90 2.30 -7.27
CA ARG A 64 -2.57 2.36 -7.90
C ARG A 64 -1.94 3.75 -7.78
N LEU A 65 -2.70 4.83 -7.94
CA LEU A 65 -2.22 6.21 -7.76
C LEU A 65 -1.79 6.48 -6.31
N LEU A 66 -2.61 6.07 -5.34
CA LEU A 66 -2.27 6.20 -3.91
C LEU A 66 -1.05 5.33 -3.55
N HIS A 67 -0.96 4.13 -4.11
CA HIS A 67 0.17 3.23 -3.90
C HIS A 67 1.46 3.77 -4.55
N PHE A 68 1.36 4.42 -5.72
CA PHE A 68 2.47 5.13 -6.34
C PHE A 68 2.96 6.28 -5.45
N LEU A 69 2.04 7.07 -4.90
CA LEU A 69 2.38 8.13 -3.95
C LEU A 69 3.18 7.55 -2.76
N ARG A 70 2.70 6.44 -2.17
CA ARG A 70 3.42 5.72 -1.10
C ARG A 70 4.83 5.26 -1.50
N MET A 71 5.01 4.77 -2.72
CA MET A 71 6.35 4.39 -3.19
C MET A 71 7.26 5.63 -3.34
N GLY A 72 6.72 6.75 -3.84
CA GLY A 72 7.43 8.03 -3.93
C GLY A 72 7.90 8.54 -2.56
N THR A 73 7.07 8.42 -1.52
CA THR A 73 7.43 8.83 -0.16
C THR A 73 8.51 7.93 0.44
N THR A 74 8.43 6.62 0.20
CA THR A 74 9.42 5.64 0.70
C THR A 74 10.80 5.87 0.06
N GLY A 75 10.84 6.23 -1.23
CA GLY A 75 12.08 6.58 -1.93
C GLY A 75 12.74 7.85 -1.39
N ALA A 76 11.96 8.90 -1.12
CA ALA A 76 12.47 10.13 -0.50
C ALA A 76 13.01 9.88 0.92
N THR A 77 12.31 9.08 1.72
CA THR A 77 12.77 8.69 3.06
C THR A 77 14.06 7.88 3.00
N ALA A 78 14.19 6.94 2.06
CA ALA A 78 15.43 6.16 1.88
C ALA A 78 16.63 7.05 1.53
N GLN A 79 16.43 8.11 0.73
CA GLN A 79 17.48 9.09 0.41
C GLN A 79 17.88 9.93 1.62
N ALA A 80 16.92 10.38 2.44
CA ALA A 80 17.20 11.12 3.66
C ALA A 80 17.96 10.26 4.69
N VAL A 81 17.56 9.00 4.85
CA VAL A 81 18.26 8.02 5.70
C VAL A 81 19.69 7.77 5.20
N GLY A 82 19.91 7.69 3.89
CA GLY A 82 21.25 7.52 3.32
C GLY A 82 22.20 8.71 3.55
N LYS A 83 21.66 9.90 3.84
CA LYS A 83 22.43 11.13 4.15
C LYS A 83 22.63 11.36 5.66
N ASP A 84 22.09 10.48 6.52
CA ASP A 84 22.09 10.59 7.99
C ASP A 84 21.54 11.94 8.52
N ASP A 85 20.67 12.59 7.73
CA ASP A 85 20.05 13.87 8.05
C ASP A 85 18.71 13.64 8.75
N ARG A 86 18.73 13.73 10.07
CA ARG A 86 17.55 13.49 10.93
C ARG A 86 16.47 14.56 10.76
N GLU A 87 16.84 15.81 10.49
CA GLU A 87 15.86 16.87 10.25
C GLU A 87 15.14 16.63 8.94
N ALA A 88 15.88 16.32 7.87
CA ALA A 88 15.28 15.98 6.58
C ALA A 88 14.35 14.76 6.68
N MET A 89 14.72 13.74 7.47
CA MET A 89 13.87 12.56 7.68
C MET A 89 12.54 12.91 8.37
N LEU A 90 12.58 13.74 9.43
CA LEU A 90 11.36 14.21 10.12
C LEU A 90 10.50 15.08 9.20
N LEU A 91 11.12 15.97 8.42
CA LEU A 91 10.41 16.86 7.50
C LEU A 91 9.70 16.07 6.39
N VAL A 92 10.37 15.06 5.82
CA VAL A 92 9.80 14.15 4.83
C VAL A 92 8.65 13.35 5.45
N GLY A 93 8.80 12.86 6.68
CA GLY A 93 7.75 12.17 7.42
C GLY A 93 6.50 13.02 7.64
N LEU A 94 6.68 14.24 8.16
CA LEU A 94 5.60 15.20 8.40
C LEU A 94 4.89 15.59 7.11
N ARG A 95 5.64 15.94 6.05
CA ARG A 95 5.06 16.33 4.76
C ARG A 95 4.22 15.21 4.16
N ASN A 96 4.77 14.00 4.12
CA ASN A 96 4.10 12.85 3.54
C ASN A 96 2.90 12.38 4.41
N GLY A 97 3.04 12.44 5.73
CA GLY A 97 1.96 12.16 6.66
C GLY A 97 0.80 13.15 6.51
N LEU A 98 1.09 14.44 6.36
CA LEU A 98 0.08 15.48 6.15
C LEU A 98 -0.63 15.32 4.79
N ILE A 99 0.10 15.02 3.72
CA ILE A 99 -0.49 14.68 2.41
C ILE A 99 -1.43 13.47 2.55
N GLY A 100 -1.00 12.41 3.24
CA GLY A 100 -1.82 11.23 3.47
C GLY A 100 -3.10 11.53 4.26
N LEU A 101 -3.00 12.33 5.33
CA LEU A 101 -4.14 12.78 6.12
C LEU A 101 -5.13 13.60 5.29
N VAL A 102 -4.64 14.59 4.54
CA VAL A 102 -5.48 15.45 3.70
C VAL A 102 -6.19 14.63 2.62
N LEU A 103 -5.48 13.72 1.95
CA LEU A 103 -6.08 12.83 0.94
C LEU A 103 -7.12 11.89 1.56
N GLY A 104 -6.83 11.32 2.74
CA GLY A 104 -7.77 10.45 3.45
C GLY A 104 -9.06 11.19 3.84
N ILE A 105 -8.93 12.38 4.42
CA ILE A 105 -10.07 13.24 4.76
C ILE A 105 -10.86 13.62 3.49
N LEU A 106 -10.16 13.99 2.42
CA LEU A 106 -10.81 14.34 1.16
C LEU A 106 -11.62 13.17 0.60
N ILE A 107 -11.09 11.94 0.63
CA ILE A 107 -11.81 10.74 0.19
C ILE A 107 -13.06 10.52 1.05
N VAL A 108 -12.98 10.65 2.38
CA VAL A 108 -14.12 10.48 3.28
C VAL A 108 -15.20 11.55 3.03
N ILE A 109 -14.79 12.80 2.82
CA ILE A 109 -15.73 13.88 2.49
C ILE A 109 -16.39 13.63 1.12
N LEU A 110 -15.60 13.21 0.13
CA LEU A 110 -16.10 12.93 -1.22
C LEU A 110 -16.91 11.64 -1.31
N GLN A 111 -16.85 10.77 -0.31
CA GLN A 111 -17.73 9.60 -0.19
C GLN A 111 -19.18 10.02 0.11
N TYR A 112 -19.38 11.04 0.95
CA TYR A 112 -20.71 11.50 1.36
C TYR A 112 -21.65 11.91 0.19
N PRO A 113 -21.20 12.59 -0.89
CA PRO A 113 -22.04 12.89 -2.05
C PRO A 113 -22.26 11.71 -3.02
N ILE A 114 -21.67 10.54 -2.77
CA ILE A 114 -21.75 9.35 -3.65
C ILE A 114 -22.70 8.28 -3.07
N GLU A 115 -23.22 8.48 -1.86
CA GLU A 115 -24.36 7.70 -1.33
C GLU A 115 -25.70 8.12 -1.93
#